data_AF-A0A401TE71-F1
#
_entry.id   AF-A0A401TE71-F1
#
_cell.length_a   1.000
_cell.length_b   1.000
_cell.length_c   1.000
_cell.angle_alpha   90.00
_cell.angle_beta   90.00
_cell.angle_gamma   90.00
#
_symmetry.space_group_name_H-M   'P 1'
#
loop_
_entity.id
_entity.type
_entity.pdbx_description
1 polymer ?
#
loop_
_entity_poly.entity_id
_entity_poly.type
_entity_poly.pdbx_seq_one_letter_code
_entity_poly.pdbx_strand_id
1 'polypeptide(L)' 'MAAPRGEAAVAPFGVWLSQRLEELEIDEDVYGSYINGILREEENEEEKSEALQAILSAFM' A
#
# COMPACT_ATOMS: atom_id res chain seq x y z
N MET A 1 23.05 10.13 23.78
CA MET A 1 21.77 10.73 23.35
C MET A 1 21.02 9.65 22.60
N ALA A 2 19.82 9.28 23.06
CA ALA A 2 19.00 8.28 22.40
C ALA A 2 18.54 8.84 21.05
N ALA A 3 18.81 8.11 19.96
CA ALA A 3 18.28 8.45 18.64
C ALA A 3 16.75 8.53 18.73
N PRO A 4 16.11 9.55 18.15
CA PRO A 4 14.66 9.61 18.10
C PRO A 4 14.15 8.39 17.34
N ARG A 5 13.56 7.49 18.14
CA ARG A 5 12.67 6.39 17.82
C ARG A 5 11.91 6.63 16.52
N GLY A 6 12.20 5.80 15.51
CA GLY A 6 11.38 5.53 14.33
C GLY A 6 10.35 6.60 14.04
N GLU A 7 10.83 7.74 13.55
CA GLU A 7 9.96 8.78 13.01
C GLU A 7 9.11 8.10 11.94
N ALA A 8 7.80 8.19 12.15
CA ALA A 8 6.77 7.50 11.41
C ALA A 8 7.03 7.52 9.91
N ALA A 9 7.76 6.51 9.42
CA ALA A 9 7.71 6.12 8.04
C ALA A 9 6.32 5.53 7.85
N VAL A 10 5.33 6.40 7.65
CA VAL A 10 4.19 6.04 6.80
C VAL A 10 4.87 5.46 5.57
N ALA A 11 4.83 4.11 5.48
CA ALA A 11 5.81 3.36 4.73
C ALA A 11 5.87 3.90 3.29
N PRO A 12 7.05 3.88 2.62
CA PRO A 12 7.16 4.29 1.22
C PRO A 12 6.09 3.61 0.33
N PHE A 13 5.63 2.43 0.76
CA PHE A 13 4.51 1.70 0.20
C PHE A 13 3.17 2.46 0.20
N GLY A 14 2.75 3.08 1.31
CA GLY A 14 1.47 3.80 1.37
C GLY A 14 1.42 4.98 0.42
N VAL A 15 2.53 5.71 0.30
CA VAL A 15 2.66 6.83 -0.65
C VAL A 15 2.70 6.33 -2.10
N TRP A 16 3.44 5.26 -2.38
CA TRP A 16 3.47 4.63 -3.71
C TRP A 16 2.08 4.19 -4.16
N LEU A 17 1.34 3.58 -3.24
CA LEU A 17 0.00 3.08 -3.50
C LEU A 17 -0.99 4.21 -3.80
N SER A 18 -1.03 5.24 -2.97
CA SER A 18 -1.91 6.39 -3.19
C SER A 18 -1.66 7.04 -4.55
N GLN A 19 -0.39 7.21 -4.94
CA GLN A 19 -0.07 7.75 -6.27
C GLN A 19 -0.49 6.82 -7.42
N ARG A 20 -0.35 5.50 -7.24
CA ARG A 20 -0.80 4.54 -8.27
C ARG A 20 -2.32 4.52 -8.44
N LEU A 21 -3.07 4.62 -7.34
CA LEU A 21 -4.53 4.71 -7.39
C LEU A 21 -4.98 6.02 -8.05
N GLU A 22 -4.30 7.13 -7.76
CA GLU A 22 -4.56 8.43 -8.40
C GLU A 22 -4.30 8.40 -9.92
N GLU A 23 -3.21 7.77 -10.37
CA GLU A 23 -2.91 7.61 -11.80
C GLU A 23 -3.96 6.79 -12.56
N LEU A 24 -4.62 5.85 -11.88
CA LEU A 24 -5.67 5.00 -12.45
C LEU A 24 -7.07 5.62 -12.31
N GLU A 25 -7.18 6.82 -11.73
CA GLU A 25 -8.45 7.46 -11.34
C GLU A 25 -9.34 6.55 -10.47
N ILE A 26 -8.69 5.71 -9.64
CA ILE A 26 -9.36 4.77 -8.73
C ILE A 26 -9.51 5.42 -7.36
N ASP A 27 -10.71 5.28 -6.80
CA ASP A 27 -11.05 5.83 -5.50
C ASP A 27 -10.28 5.11 -4.37
N GLU A 28 -9.40 5.83 -3.68
CA GLU A 28 -8.58 5.27 -2.61
C GLU A 28 -9.42 4.84 -1.41
N ASP A 29 -10.62 5.37 -1.22
CA ASP A 29 -11.45 5.00 -0.07
C ASP A 29 -11.99 3.56 -0.25
N VAL A 30 -12.34 3.22 -1.50
CA VAL A 30 -12.81 1.88 -1.89
C VAL A 30 -11.64 0.89 -1.91
N TYR A 31 -10.53 1.26 -2.57
CA TYR A 31 -9.38 0.38 -2.74
C TYR A 31 -8.47 0.34 -1.53
N GLY A 32 -8.27 1.46 -0.85
CA GLY A 32 -7.49 1.58 0.37
C GLY A 32 -8.05 0.71 1.48
N SER A 33 -9.38 0.57 1.62
CA SER A 33 -9.96 -0.37 2.58
C SER A 33 -9.72 -1.84 2.21
N TYR A 34 -9.73 -2.17 0.91
CA TYR A 34 -9.43 -3.52 0.42
C TYR A 34 -7.94 -3.86 0.63
N ILE A 35 -7.07 -2.91 0.30
CA ILE A 35 -5.62 -3.02 0.46
C ILE A 35 -5.20 -3.00 1.93
N ASN A 36 -5.90 -2.25 2.79
CA ASN A 36 -5.67 -2.33 4.23
C ASN A 36 -5.99 -3.73 4.77
N GLY A 37 -6.99 -4.41 4.17
CA GLY A 37 -7.27 -5.82 4.42
C GLY A 37 -6.07 -6.71 4.11
N ILE A 38 -5.52 -6.58 2.91
CA ILE A 38 -4.33 -7.32 2.45
C ILE A 38 -3.10 -7.00 3.32
N LEU A 39 -2.89 -5.72 3.66
CA LEU A 39 -1.80 -5.28 4.53
C LEU A 39 -1.92 -5.78 5.97
N ARG A 40 -3.15 -6.06 6.45
CA ARG A 40 -3.43 -6.60 7.78
C ARG A 40 -3.29 -8.11 7.86
N GLU A 41 -3.40 -8.84 6.75
CA GLU A 41 -3.02 -10.24 6.73
C GLU A 41 -1.52 -10.35 7.06
N GLU A 42 -1.12 -11.36 7.85
CA GLU A 42 0.28 -11.65 8.23
C GLU A 42 1.11 -12.17 7.02
N GLU A 43 0.84 -11.68 5.82
CA GLU A 43 1.60 -11.97 4.62
C GLU A 43 2.87 -11.12 4.57
N ASN A 44 3.95 -11.68 3.99
CA ASN A 44 5.20 -10.95 3.81
C ASN A 44 4.99 -9.69 2.95
N GLU A 45 5.87 -8.71 3.09
CA GLU A 45 5.84 -7.48 2.28
C GLU A 45 5.91 -7.78 0.77
N GLU A 46 6.57 -8.88 0.39
CA GLU A 46 6.65 -9.38 -1.00
C GLU A 46 5.30 -9.90 -1.50
N GLU A 47 4.62 -10.75 -0.73
CA GLU A 47 3.28 -11.28 -1.05
C GLU A 47 2.23 -10.15 -1.15
N LYS A 48 2.29 -9.18 -0.23
CA LYS A 48 1.44 -7.98 -0.28
C LYS A 48 1.69 -7.17 -1.55
N SER A 49 2.95 -6.98 -1.91
CA SER A 49 3.33 -6.26 -3.12
C SER A 49 2.87 -6.98 -4.40
N GLU A 50 2.98 -8.31 -4.44
CA GLU A 50 2.48 -9.13 -5.57
C GLU A 50 0.96 -9.09 -5.68
N ALA A 51 0.23 -9.23 -4.57
CA ALA A 51 -1.23 -9.14 -4.55
C ALA A 51 -1.72 -7.78 -5.06
N LEU A 52 -1.08 -6.70 -4.60
CA LEU A 52 -1.36 -5.35 -5.07
C LEU A 52 -1.00 -5.13 -6.53
N GLN A 53 0.14 -5.64 -6.98
CA GLN A 53 0.52 -5.57 -8.39
C GLN A 53 -0.50 -6.30 -9.26
N ALA A 54 -0.96 -7.48 -8.86
CA ALA A 54 -1.99 -8.22 -9.58
C ALA A 54 -3.31 -7.46 -9.68
N ILE A 55 -3.72 -6.80 -8.59
CA ILE A 55 -4.92 -5.95 -8.54
C ILE A 55 -4.74 -4.75 -9.48
N LEU A 56 -3.66 -3.99 -9.35
CA LEU A 56 -3.41 -2.80 -10.16
C LEU A 56 -3.22 -3.14 -11.64
N SER A 57 -2.59 -4.27 -11.97
CA SER A 57 -2.47 -4.77 -13.33
C SER A 57 -3.80 -5.20 -13.95
N ALA A 58 -4.84 -5.47 -13.16
CA ALA A 58 -6.17 -5.74 -13.70
C ALA A 58 -6.87 -4.48 -14.25
N PHE A 59 -6.36 -3.29 -13.93
CA PHE A 59 -6.88 -1.99 -14.37
C PHE A 59 -6.06 -1.34 -15.51
N MET A 60 -5.02 -2.02 -16.00
CA MET A 60 -4.14 -1.58 -17.09
C MET A 60 -4.53 -2.22 -18.42
#